data_AF-J2GVK4-F1
#
_entry.id   AF-J2GVK4-F1
#
_cell.length_a   1.000
_cell.length_b   1.000
_cell.length_c   1.000
_cell.angle_alpha   90.00
_cell.angle_beta   90.00
_cell.angle_gamma   90.00
#
_symmetry.space_group_name_H-M   'P 1'
#
loop_
_entity.id
_entity.type
_entity.pdbx_description
1 polymer ?
#
loop_
_entity_poly.entity_id
_entity_poly.type
_entity_poly.pdbx_seq_one_letter_code
_entity_poly.pdbx_strand_id
1 'polypeptide(L)'
;MPDLLVMTLILAGGVAGSWALRRAWRAKAADKPRWRALGWTTIIVTLLWPAWVMGSVRGPFIGVTLLSVAAMVVVAAGVQVRAARAGRTGNGSLAPEPVERPTTRWRTTLRWLLAGPIGMITAMAVGICYAVWVPGEPQTRLIIGALIVPAVWGGAMAWTLADARILRATAVLVGTALAGFGISILKGFT
;
A
#
# COMPACT_ATOMS: atom_id res chain seq x y z
N MET A 1 3.89 -26.20 17.32
CA MET A 1 2.98 -26.57 16.22
C MET A 1 1.77 -25.64 16.03
N PRO A 2 1.10 -25.05 17.05
CA PRO A 2 -0.06 -24.18 16.81
C PRO A 2 0.28 -22.92 15.99
N ASP A 3 1.50 -22.39 16.13
CA ASP A 3 1.93 -21.20 15.39
C ASP A 3 1.95 -21.39 13.86
N LEU A 4 2.31 -22.59 13.38
CA LEU A 4 2.30 -22.89 11.95
C LEU A 4 0.87 -22.87 11.39
N LEU A 5 -0.10 -23.42 12.15
CA LEU A 5 -1.51 -23.36 11.77
C LEU A 5 -1.98 -21.91 11.67
N VAL A 6 -1.64 -21.07 12.66
CA VAL A 6 -1.99 -19.64 12.64
C VAL A 6 -1.36 -18.94 11.43
N MET A 7 -0.09 -19.18 11.12
CA MET A 7 0.58 -18.62 9.94
C MET A 7 -0.07 -19.06 8.63
N THR A 8 -0.46 -20.33 8.51
CA THR A 8 -1.17 -20.83 7.31
C THR A 8 -2.55 -20.21 7.16
N LEU A 9 -3.28 -19.99 8.26
CA LEU A 9 -4.57 -19.29 8.25
C LEU A 9 -4.42 -17.82 7.86
N ILE A 10 -3.35 -17.15 8.29
CA ILE A 10 -3.04 -15.77 7.88
C ILE A 10 -2.78 -15.72 6.37
N LEU A 11 -1.97 -16.65 5.84
CA LEU A 11 -1.71 -16.73 4.40
C LEU A 11 -3.00 -17.00 3.62
N ALA A 12 -3.81 -17.97 4.04
CA ALA A 12 -5.08 -18.28 3.40
C ALA A 12 -6.05 -17.09 3.43
N GLY A 13 -6.16 -16.40 4.57
CA GLY A 13 -6.96 -15.18 4.73
C GLY A 13 -6.47 -14.04 3.83
N GLY A 14 -5.16 -13.84 3.75
CA GLY A 14 -4.54 -12.84 2.88
C GLY A 14 -4.79 -13.11 1.38
N VAL A 15 -4.68 -14.38 0.96
CA VAL A 15 -5.01 -14.81 -0.41
C VAL A 15 -6.50 -14.61 -0.68
N ALA A 16 -7.38 -15.08 0.21
CA ALA A 16 -8.83 -15.01 0.06
C ALA A 16 -9.33 -13.55 0.01
N GLY A 17 -8.86 -12.69 0.92
CA GLY A 17 -9.20 -11.27 0.95
C GLY A 17 -8.74 -10.53 -0.30
N SER A 18 -7.49 -10.77 -0.71
CA SER A 18 -6.92 -10.16 -1.93
C SER A 18 -7.62 -10.65 -3.20
N TRP A 19 -7.97 -11.94 -3.27
CA TRP A 19 -8.72 -12.51 -4.37
C TRP A 19 -10.16 -11.99 -4.44
N ALA A 20 -10.83 -11.84 -3.29
CA ALA A 20 -12.17 -11.26 -3.20
C ALA A 20 -12.18 -9.81 -3.70
N LEU A 21 -11.18 -9.00 -3.34
CA LEU A 21 -11.01 -7.64 -3.88
C LEU A 21 -10.77 -7.65 -5.39
N ARG A 22 -9.91 -8.56 -5.88
CA ARG A 22 -9.67 -8.74 -7.32
C ARG A 22 -10.95 -9.14 -8.07
N ARG A 23 -11.79 -9.98 -7.45
CA ARG A 23 -13.10 -10.36 -7.98
C ARG A 23 -14.08 -9.19 -7.95
N ALA A 24 -14.08 -8.37 -6.89
CA ALA A 24 -14.89 -7.16 -6.81
C ALA A 24 -14.60 -6.19 -7.96
N TRP A 25 -13.35 -6.12 -8.42
CA TRP A 25 -12.97 -5.30 -9.58
C TRP A 25 -13.49 -5.85 -10.91
N ARG A 26 -13.72 -7.17 -11.02
CA ARG A 26 -14.22 -7.83 -12.23
C ARG A 26 -15.73 -8.09 -12.22
N ALA A 27 -16.37 -7.97 -11.06
CA ALA A 27 -17.78 -8.27 -10.87
C ALA A 27 -18.68 -7.17 -11.47
N LYS A 28 -19.91 -7.57 -11.84
CA LYS A 28 -20.96 -6.62 -12.27
C LYS A 28 -21.30 -5.65 -11.13
N ALA A 29 -21.83 -4.48 -11.49
CA ALA A 29 -22.10 -3.38 -10.55
C ALA A 29 -22.93 -3.81 -9.32
N ALA A 30 -23.89 -4.73 -9.49
CA ALA A 30 -24.75 -5.24 -8.42
C ALA A 30 -23.99 -6.07 -7.35
N ASP A 31 -22.97 -6.85 -7.75
CA ASP A 31 -22.22 -7.73 -6.84
C ASP A 31 -20.95 -7.08 -6.28
N LYS A 32 -20.49 -6.00 -6.93
CA LYS A 32 -19.31 -5.22 -6.54
C LYS A 32 -19.26 -4.82 -5.05
N PRO A 33 -20.35 -4.31 -4.42
CA PRO A 33 -20.28 -3.92 -3.01
C PRO A 33 -20.07 -5.12 -2.07
N ARG A 34 -20.68 -6.27 -2.37
CA ARG A 34 -20.56 -7.50 -1.56
C ARG A 34 -19.13 -8.04 -1.56
N TRP A 35 -18.53 -8.20 -2.74
CA TRP A 35 -17.16 -8.68 -2.86
C TRP A 35 -16.14 -7.70 -2.27
N ARG A 36 -16.42 -6.39 -2.36
CA ARG A 36 -15.59 -5.35 -1.74
C ARG A 36 -15.67 -5.43 -0.22
N ALA A 37 -16.87 -5.49 0.34
CA ALA A 37 -17.07 -5.63 1.78
C ALA A 37 -16.38 -6.90 2.29
N LEU A 38 -16.62 -8.04 1.64
CA LEU A 38 -16.03 -9.33 2.01
C LEU A 38 -14.50 -9.27 2.00
N GLY A 39 -13.89 -8.76 0.92
CA GLY A 39 -12.43 -8.65 0.83
C GLY A 39 -11.83 -7.77 1.93
N TRP A 40 -12.43 -6.61 2.21
CA TRP A 40 -11.98 -5.74 3.31
C TRP A 40 -12.17 -6.37 4.68
N THR A 41 -13.32 -7.00 4.94
CA THR A 41 -13.57 -7.69 6.21
C THR A 41 -12.58 -8.83 6.43
N THR A 42 -12.29 -9.63 5.41
CA THR A 42 -11.32 -10.72 5.51
C THR A 42 -9.92 -10.18 5.80
N ILE A 43 -9.49 -9.10 5.14
CA ILE A 43 -8.19 -8.47 5.40
C ILE A 43 -8.09 -7.94 6.83
N ILE A 44 -9.11 -7.21 7.30
CA ILE A 44 -9.14 -6.63 8.66
C ILE A 44 -9.07 -7.76 9.70
N VAL A 45 -9.89 -8.79 9.55
CA VAL A 45 -9.89 -9.95 10.48
C VAL A 45 -8.53 -10.64 10.46
N THR A 46 -7.96 -10.89 9.27
CA THR A 46 -6.65 -11.54 9.11
C THR A 46 -5.52 -10.72 9.74
N LEU A 47 -5.66 -9.40 9.78
CA LEU A 47 -4.67 -8.49 10.35
C LEU A 47 -4.75 -8.40 11.88
N LEU A 48 -5.97 -8.37 12.43
CA LEU A 48 -6.21 -8.11 13.86
C LEU A 48 -6.25 -9.38 14.71
N TRP A 49 -6.79 -10.47 14.18
CA TRP A 49 -6.90 -11.76 14.89
C TRP A 49 -5.55 -12.28 15.45
N PRO A 50 -4.42 -12.21 14.72
CA PRO A 50 -3.14 -12.72 15.21
C PRO A 50 -2.64 -12.09 16.51
N ALA A 51 -3.05 -10.83 16.80
CA ALA A 51 -2.68 -10.14 18.03
C ALA A 51 -3.17 -10.85 19.30
N TRP A 52 -4.32 -11.53 19.21
CA TRP A 52 -4.94 -12.23 20.33
C TRP A 52 -4.35 -13.62 20.56
N VAL A 53 -3.80 -14.24 19.50
CA VAL A 53 -3.33 -15.64 19.54
C VAL A 53 -1.80 -15.73 19.73
N MET A 54 -1.05 -14.85 19.07
CA MET A 54 0.43 -14.89 19.06
C MET A 54 1.05 -13.77 19.90
N GLY A 55 0.22 -13.01 20.62
CA GLY A 55 0.63 -11.85 21.42
C GLY A 55 0.58 -10.53 20.65
N SER A 56 0.45 -9.45 21.40
CA SER A 56 0.15 -8.10 20.90
C SER A 56 1.22 -7.49 20.00
N VAL A 57 2.47 -7.97 20.08
CA VAL A 57 3.59 -7.45 19.26
C VAL A 57 3.90 -8.39 18.09
N ARG A 58 4.06 -9.69 18.36
CA ARG A 58 4.44 -10.69 17.35
C ARG A 58 3.32 -10.95 16.33
N GLY A 59 2.08 -11.02 16.81
CA GLY A 59 0.90 -11.30 15.99
C GLY A 59 0.71 -10.29 14.85
N PRO A 60 0.61 -8.97 15.14
CA PRO A 60 0.43 -7.96 14.09
C PRO A 60 1.61 -7.93 13.10
N PHE A 61 2.84 -8.10 13.58
CA PHE A 61 4.02 -8.15 12.71
C PHE A 61 3.92 -9.30 11.70
N ILE A 62 3.69 -10.52 12.18
CA ILE A 62 3.52 -11.71 11.32
C ILE A 62 2.32 -11.54 10.40
N GLY A 63 1.20 -11.01 10.91
CA GLY A 63 -0.01 -10.70 10.16
C GLY A 63 0.25 -9.79 8.97
N VAL A 64 0.87 -8.63 9.21
CA VAL A 64 1.23 -7.65 8.17
C VAL A 64 2.15 -8.27 7.12
N THR A 65 3.20 -8.97 7.55
CA THR A 65 4.19 -9.55 6.64
C THR A 65 3.58 -10.62 5.75
N LEU A 66 2.90 -11.62 6.32
CA LEU A 66 2.34 -12.73 5.55
C LEU A 66 1.17 -12.28 4.68
N LEU A 67 0.33 -11.35 5.15
CA LEU A 67 -0.75 -10.78 4.34
C LEU A 67 -0.18 -10.03 3.11
N SER A 68 0.91 -9.28 3.29
CA SER A 68 1.57 -8.57 2.19
C SER A 68 2.15 -9.54 1.15
N VAL A 69 2.81 -10.61 1.60
CA VAL A 69 3.34 -11.66 0.72
C VAL A 69 2.19 -12.36 -0.04
N ALA A 70 1.13 -12.75 0.66
CA ALA A 70 -0.05 -13.39 0.06
C ALA A 70 -0.72 -12.48 -0.99
N ALA A 71 -0.90 -11.20 -0.67
CA ALA A 71 -1.44 -10.21 -1.61
C ALA A 71 -0.55 -10.08 -2.85
N MET A 72 0.78 -10.03 -2.66
CA MET A 72 1.73 -9.96 -3.76
C MET A 72 1.64 -11.17 -4.68
N VAL A 73 1.50 -12.39 -4.14
CA VAL A 73 1.30 -13.61 -4.94
C VAL A 73 0.02 -13.54 -5.77
N VAL A 74 -1.09 -13.08 -5.19
CA VAL A 74 -2.37 -12.92 -5.91
C VAL A 74 -2.28 -11.89 -7.04
N VAL A 75 -1.54 -10.81 -6.82
CA VAL A 75 -1.29 -9.77 -7.82
C VAL A 75 -0.36 -10.29 -8.91
N ALA A 76 0.76 -10.94 -8.55
CA ALA A 76 1.73 -11.52 -9.47
C ALA A 76 1.09 -12.59 -10.38
N ALA A 77 0.24 -13.46 -9.82
CA ALA A 77 -0.54 -14.44 -10.56
C ALA A 77 -1.55 -13.81 -11.54
N GLY A 78 -1.77 -12.49 -11.45
CA GLY A 78 -2.60 -11.73 -12.37
C GLY A 78 -1.84 -10.95 -13.43
N VAL A 79 -0.52 -10.93 -13.40
CA VAL A 79 0.29 -10.19 -14.38
C VAL A 79 0.20 -10.88 -15.74
N GLN A 80 -0.51 -10.25 -16.67
CA GLN A 80 -0.51 -10.69 -18.07
C GLN A 80 0.62 -9.96 -18.80
N VAL A 81 1.75 -10.65 -18.98
CA VAL A 81 2.96 -10.10 -19.63
C VAL A 81 2.74 -9.81 -21.13
N ARG A 82 1.65 -10.29 -21.77
CA ARG A 82 1.53 -10.21 -23.24
C ARG A 82 0.12 -10.33 -23.86
N ALA A 83 -0.89 -9.58 -23.39
CA ALA A 83 -2.25 -9.63 -23.97
C ALA A 83 -2.85 -8.28 -24.40
N ALA A 84 -2.06 -7.34 -24.95
CA ALA A 84 -2.58 -6.04 -25.40
C ALA A 84 -2.28 -5.70 -26.88
N ARG A 85 -2.23 -6.71 -27.75
CA ARG A 85 -2.41 -6.49 -29.21
C ARG A 85 -3.70 -7.11 -29.78
N ALA A 86 -4.35 -8.02 -29.05
CA ALA A 86 -5.54 -8.74 -29.53
C ALA A 86 -6.89 -8.11 -29.13
N GLY A 87 -6.90 -7.12 -28.22
CA GLY A 87 -8.14 -6.45 -27.78
C GLY A 87 -8.53 -5.19 -28.58
N ARG A 88 -7.73 -4.79 -29.58
CA ARG A 88 -7.96 -3.56 -30.37
C ARG A 88 -9.00 -3.74 -31.50
N THR A 89 -9.48 -4.94 -31.75
CA THR A 89 -10.36 -5.25 -32.90
C THR A 89 -11.71 -5.87 -32.51
N GLY A 90 -12.09 -5.82 -31.23
CA GLY A 90 -13.37 -6.33 -30.75
C GLY A 90 -14.33 -5.22 -30.35
N ASN A 91 -15.30 -4.94 -31.21
CA ASN A 91 -16.46 -4.06 -31.00
C ASN A 91 -17.02 -4.09 -29.57
N GLY A 92 -17.33 -2.91 -29.03
CA GLY A 92 -18.24 -2.76 -27.88
C GLY A 92 -17.71 -1.89 -26.76
N SER A 93 -17.76 -0.57 -26.98
CA SER A 93 -17.61 0.49 -25.98
C SER A 93 -18.40 0.22 -24.68
N LEU A 94 -17.72 -0.26 -23.63
CA LEU A 94 -18.16 -0.22 -22.22
C LEU A 94 -16.99 -0.12 -21.21
N ALA A 95 -15.75 -0.09 -21.66
CA ALA A 95 -14.62 0.30 -20.82
C ALA A 95 -14.42 1.81 -20.99
N PRO A 96 -14.27 2.61 -19.92
CA PRO A 96 -13.59 3.90 -20.06
C PRO A 96 -12.28 3.61 -20.77
N GLU A 97 -12.09 4.17 -21.96
CA GLU A 97 -10.86 3.96 -22.72
C GLU A 97 -9.69 4.19 -21.76
N PRO A 98 -8.70 3.26 -21.68
CA PRO A 98 -7.51 3.51 -20.92
C PRO A 98 -6.98 4.82 -21.48
N VAL A 99 -7.04 5.92 -20.69
CA VAL A 99 -6.57 7.24 -21.15
C VAL A 99 -5.26 6.98 -21.85
N GLU A 100 -5.23 7.12 -23.17
CA GLU A 100 -4.03 6.94 -23.97
C GLU A 100 -3.14 8.10 -23.55
N ARG A 101 -2.34 7.85 -22.50
CA ARG A 101 -1.55 8.87 -21.83
C ARG A 101 -0.39 9.16 -22.78
N PRO A 102 -0.22 10.38 -23.30
CA PRO A 102 1.00 10.74 -24.01
C PRO A 102 2.17 10.60 -23.03
N THR A 103 2.94 9.53 -23.15
CA THR A 103 4.11 9.26 -22.32
C THR A 103 5.27 10.09 -22.85
N THR A 104 5.38 11.34 -22.40
CA THR A 104 6.58 12.14 -22.66
C THR A 104 7.68 11.71 -21.69
N ARG A 105 8.94 11.66 -22.18
CA ARG A 105 10.11 11.30 -21.35
C ARG A 105 10.17 12.08 -20.05
N TRP A 106 9.82 13.38 -20.09
CA TRP A 106 9.71 14.25 -18.93
C TRP A 106 8.73 13.76 -17.85
N ARG A 107 7.51 13.34 -18.24
CA ARG A 107 6.50 12.83 -17.28
C ARG A 107 6.94 11.51 -16.65
N THR A 108 7.68 10.69 -17.38
CA THR A 108 8.27 9.45 -16.86
C THR A 108 9.37 9.74 -15.84
N THR A 109 10.28 10.67 -16.16
CA THR A 109 11.31 11.13 -15.21
C THR A 109 10.70 11.73 -13.95
N LEU A 110 9.64 12.55 -14.10
CA LEU A 110 8.95 13.17 -12.97
C LEU A 110 8.29 12.12 -12.06
N ARG A 111 7.65 11.09 -12.63
CA ARG A 111 7.10 9.96 -11.85
C ARG A 111 8.18 9.16 -11.15
N TRP A 112 9.30 8.92 -11.80
CA TRP A 112 10.44 8.22 -11.18
C TRP A 112 10.99 9.02 -9.99
N LEU A 113 11.15 10.34 -10.16
CA LEU A 113 11.61 11.23 -9.09
C LEU A 113 10.60 11.28 -7.92
N LEU A 114 9.31 11.27 -8.24
CA LEU A 114 8.23 11.26 -7.25
C LEU A 114 8.17 9.95 -6.46
N ALA A 115 8.25 8.82 -7.16
CA ALA A 115 8.18 7.50 -6.56
C ALA A 115 9.44 7.15 -5.76
N GLY A 116 10.62 7.58 -6.25
CA GLY A 116 11.90 7.31 -5.61
C GLY A 116 12.27 8.38 -4.57
N PRO A 117 13.12 9.36 -4.94
CA PRO A 117 13.67 10.34 -3.98
C PRO A 117 12.64 11.14 -3.18
N ILE A 118 11.62 11.70 -3.83
CA ILE A 118 10.64 12.57 -3.15
C ILE A 118 9.77 11.74 -2.20
N GLY A 119 9.36 10.55 -2.63
CA GLY A 119 8.68 9.57 -1.77
C GLY A 119 9.52 9.23 -0.54
N MET A 120 10.84 9.02 -0.70
CA MET A 120 11.75 8.72 0.41
C MET A 120 11.83 9.88 1.40
N ILE A 121 12.06 11.11 0.92
CA ILE A 121 12.12 12.31 1.77
C ILE A 121 10.83 12.48 2.56
N THR A 122 9.68 12.28 1.89
CA THR A 122 8.37 12.35 2.54
C THR A 122 8.23 11.28 3.62
N ALA A 123 8.63 10.05 3.33
CA ALA A 123 8.58 8.95 4.28
C ALA A 123 9.48 9.19 5.50
N MET A 124 10.68 9.73 5.28
CA MET A 124 11.58 10.14 6.37
C MET A 124 10.96 11.24 7.23
N ALA A 125 10.34 12.26 6.63
CA ALA A 125 9.66 13.32 7.36
C ALA A 125 8.57 12.76 8.29
N VAL A 126 7.80 11.78 7.83
CA VAL A 126 6.76 11.11 8.63
C VAL A 126 7.38 10.27 9.75
N GLY A 127 8.42 9.49 9.46
CA GLY A 127 9.12 8.68 10.47
C GLY A 127 9.76 9.54 11.56
N ILE A 128 10.39 10.65 11.18
CA ILE A 128 10.98 11.62 12.12
C ILE A 128 9.90 12.31 12.93
N CYS A 129 8.81 12.75 12.30
CA CYS A 129 7.68 13.37 13.00
C CYS A 129 7.11 12.43 14.06
N TYR A 130 6.91 11.16 13.73
CA TYR A 130 6.52 10.13 14.70
C TYR A 130 7.53 10.02 15.84
N ALA A 131 8.82 9.87 15.50
CA ALA A 131 9.87 9.70 16.49
C ALA A 131 9.96 10.89 17.45
N VAL A 132 9.74 12.13 16.99
CA VAL A 132 9.79 13.35 17.81
C VAL A 132 8.53 13.54 18.65
N TRP A 133 7.35 13.23 18.11
CA TRP A 133 6.09 13.61 18.76
C TRP A 133 5.51 12.56 19.70
N VAL A 134 5.70 11.27 19.42
CA VAL A 134 5.09 10.20 20.21
C VAL A 134 5.79 10.06 21.56
N PRO A 135 5.05 10.01 22.69
CA PRO A 135 5.65 9.78 24.01
C PRO A 135 6.12 8.33 24.17
N GLY A 136 7.21 8.11 24.89
CA GLY A 136 7.76 6.78 25.21
C GLY A 136 9.29 6.70 25.15
N GLU A 137 9.80 5.50 25.35
CA GLU A 137 11.23 5.19 25.33
C GLU A 137 11.87 5.62 23.99
N PRO A 138 12.98 6.41 24.00
CA PRO A 138 13.61 6.90 22.79
C PRO A 138 13.99 5.78 21.81
N GLN A 139 14.51 4.66 22.32
CA GLN A 139 14.89 3.51 21.50
C GLN A 139 13.68 2.93 20.74
N THR A 140 12.54 2.75 21.42
CA THR A 140 11.33 2.19 20.79
C THR A 140 10.77 3.14 19.74
N ARG A 141 10.75 4.44 20.01
CA ARG A 141 10.25 5.47 19.07
C ARG A 141 11.09 5.53 17.81
N LEU A 142 12.42 5.45 17.93
CA LEU A 142 13.33 5.43 16.79
C LEU A 142 13.16 4.17 15.94
N ILE A 143 13.01 3.00 16.58
CA ILE A 143 12.75 1.75 15.86
C ILE A 143 11.43 1.83 15.10
N ILE A 144 10.34 2.27 15.74
CA ILE A 144 9.04 2.39 15.08
C ILE A 144 9.09 3.44 13.96
N GLY A 145 9.70 4.60 14.23
CA GLY A 145 9.91 5.65 13.22
C GLY A 145 10.65 5.12 11.99
N ALA A 146 11.71 4.33 12.18
CA ALA A 146 12.44 3.68 11.11
C ALA A 146 11.59 2.64 10.35
N LEU A 147 10.71 1.88 11.03
CA LEU A 147 9.80 0.92 10.39
C LEU A 147 8.66 1.59 9.59
N ILE A 148 8.25 2.81 9.97
CA ILE A 148 7.24 3.58 9.24
C ILE A 148 7.77 4.03 7.86
N VAL A 149 9.05 4.40 7.77
CA VAL A 149 9.66 4.90 6.52
C VAL A 149 9.44 3.96 5.32
N PRO A 150 9.84 2.68 5.33
CA PRO A 150 9.65 1.80 4.17
C PRO A 150 8.17 1.57 3.83
N ALA A 151 7.28 1.55 4.81
CA ALA A 151 5.84 1.40 4.57
C ALA A 151 5.26 2.63 3.86
N VAL A 152 5.57 3.83 4.34
CA VAL A 152 5.13 5.09 3.72
C VAL A 152 5.75 5.25 2.34
N TRP A 153 7.03 4.90 2.18
CA TRP A 153 7.74 4.99 0.91
C TRP A 153 7.14 4.05 -0.15
N GLY A 154 6.92 2.78 0.19
CA GLY A 154 6.26 1.82 -0.69
C GLY A 154 4.83 2.23 -1.04
N GLY A 155 4.09 2.79 -0.08
CA GLY A 155 2.76 3.36 -0.30
C GLY A 155 2.79 4.54 -1.28
N ALA A 156 3.76 5.45 -1.13
CA ALA A 156 3.98 6.57 -2.04
C ALA A 156 4.32 6.08 -3.46
N MET A 157 5.18 5.07 -3.61
CA MET A 157 5.47 4.44 -4.90
C MET A 157 4.20 3.88 -5.56
N ALA A 158 3.44 3.06 -4.83
CA ALA A 158 2.21 2.47 -5.37
C ALA A 158 1.19 3.54 -5.78
N TRP A 159 1.03 4.59 -4.95
CA TRP A 159 0.08 5.66 -5.21
C TRP A 159 0.51 6.55 -6.38
N THR A 160 1.78 6.94 -6.47
CA THR A 160 2.31 7.75 -7.59
C THR A 160 2.19 7.04 -8.95
N LEU A 161 2.27 5.71 -8.97
CA LEU A 161 2.03 4.90 -10.16
C LEU A 161 0.54 4.76 -10.51
N ALA A 162 -0.33 4.68 -9.50
CA ALA A 162 -1.77 4.57 -9.69
C ALA A 162 -2.46 5.91 -10.07
N ASP A 163 -1.93 7.05 -9.63
CA ASP A 163 -2.57 8.35 -9.84
C ASP A 163 -2.50 8.82 -11.32
N ALA A 164 -3.60 9.37 -11.80
CA ALA A 164 -3.70 9.98 -13.12
C ALA A 164 -3.10 11.39 -13.15
N ARG A 165 -3.07 12.08 -12.01
CA ARG A 165 -2.63 13.49 -11.89
C ARG A 165 -1.34 13.59 -11.09
N ILE A 166 -0.20 13.60 -11.79
CA ILE A 166 1.14 13.69 -11.17
C ILE A 166 1.25 14.89 -10.23
N LEU A 167 0.67 16.04 -10.60
CA LEU A 167 0.69 17.26 -9.77
C LEU A 167 0.04 17.09 -8.39
N ARG A 168 -1.01 16.26 -8.28
CA ARG A 168 -1.65 15.99 -6.98
C ARG A 168 -0.73 15.17 -6.09
N ALA A 169 -0.11 14.12 -6.64
CA ALA A 169 0.87 13.33 -5.91
C ALA A 169 2.06 14.21 -5.48
N THR A 170 2.52 15.13 -6.34
CA THR A 170 3.63 16.04 -6.02
C THR A 170 3.26 16.97 -4.87
N ALA A 171 2.10 17.63 -4.96
CA ALA A 171 1.64 18.55 -3.93
C ALA A 171 1.49 17.86 -2.57
N VAL A 172 0.93 16.64 -2.54
CA VAL A 172 0.75 15.92 -1.28
C VAL A 172 2.07 15.44 -0.71
N LEU A 173 2.98 14.89 -1.53
CA LEU A 173 4.28 14.41 -1.03
C LEU A 173 5.13 15.57 -0.52
N VAL A 174 5.27 16.64 -1.31
CA VAL A 174 6.02 17.83 -0.90
C VAL A 174 5.39 18.50 0.30
N GLY A 175 4.06 18.65 0.32
CA GLY A 175 3.34 19.22 1.46
C GLY A 175 3.52 18.40 2.73
N THR A 176 3.46 17.06 2.63
CA THR A 176 3.68 16.16 3.76
C THR A 176 5.13 16.21 4.25
N ALA A 177 6.10 16.30 3.35
CA ALA A 177 7.51 16.46 3.71
C ALA A 177 7.75 17.77 4.46
N LEU A 178 7.28 18.90 3.91
CA LEU A 178 7.42 20.22 4.52
C LEU A 178 6.73 20.29 5.88
N ALA A 179 5.48 19.80 5.97
CA ALA A 179 4.76 19.77 7.23
C ALA A 179 5.43 18.85 8.26
N GLY A 180 5.83 17.63 7.85
CA GLY A 180 6.47 16.66 8.72
C GLY A 180 7.79 17.17 9.30
N PHE A 181 8.67 17.73 8.46
CA PHE A 181 9.91 18.34 8.94
C PHE A 181 9.66 19.61 9.75
N GLY A 182 8.78 20.49 9.30
CA GLY A 182 8.45 21.73 10.01
C GLY A 182 7.93 21.46 11.42
N ILE A 183 6.96 20.56 11.55
CA ILE A 183 6.39 20.15 12.85
C ILE A 183 7.44 19.46 13.74
N SER A 184 8.36 18.69 13.15
CA SER A 184 9.43 18.03 13.91
C SER A 184 10.43 19.04 14.48
N ILE A 185 10.80 20.06 13.69
CA ILE A 185 11.74 21.12 14.11
C ILE A 185 11.17 21.92 15.29
N LEU A 186 9.86 22.19 15.30
CA LEU A 186 9.23 22.98 16.37
C LEU A 186 9.30 22.32 17.75
N LYS A 187 9.31 20.99 17.83
CA LYS A 187 9.39 20.26 19.10
C LYS A 187 10.83 19.91 19.49
N GLY A 188 11.67 19.58 18.51
CA GLY A 188 13.04 19.10 18.75
C GLY A 188 13.10 17.71 19.39
N PHE A 189 14.24 17.03 19.26
CA PHE A 189 14.50 15.78 20.02
C PHE A 189 14.89 16.17 21.44
N THR A 190 13.94 16.01 22.37
CA THR A 190 14.17 16.09 23.82
C THR A 190 13.96 14.72 24.45
#